data_AF-A0A7K1BPQ3-F1
#
_entry.id   AF-A0A7K1BPQ3-F1
#
_cell.length_a   1.000
_cell.length_b   1.000
_cell.length_c   1.000
_cell.angle_alpha   90.00
_cell.angle_beta   90.00
_cell.angle_gamma   90.00
#
_symmetry.space_group_name_H-M   'P 1'
#
loop_
_entity.id
_entity.type
_entity.pdbx_description
1 polymer ?
#
loop_
_entity_poly.entity_id
_entity_poly.type
_entity_poly.pdbx_seq_one_letter_code
_entity_poly.pdbx_strand_id
1 'polypeptide(L)'
;VVLATRRQGWRGLVGRANGGMIVHLGVVMIAVAFAASSSYVRQAEFTLTQGQSAQFAGHELVYVGQNIKQESAKIVDQVLITIDGTGPWAPSLNKFANGNQTIGTPSVRTTFTDDVALSVIDIKDGENGSVTIRVTVQPLIMWLWIGGGVMALGTLLAVFPGRRRNPLDAVSAPVAAEPPKDPTGVTV
;
A
#
# COMPACT_ATOMS: atom_id res chain seq x y z
N VAL A 1 -9.32 -16.04 22.39
CA VAL A 1 -8.10 -15.27 22.01
C VAL A 1 -7.39 -14.65 23.22
N VAL A 2 -8.11 -14.12 24.23
CA VAL A 2 -7.53 -13.43 25.41
C VAL A 2 -6.81 -14.35 26.43
N LEU A 3 -7.13 -15.64 26.50
CA LEU A 3 -6.48 -16.57 27.45
C LEU A 3 -5.11 -17.12 27.00
N ALA A 4 -4.76 -16.99 25.71
CA ALA A 4 -3.44 -17.41 25.21
C ALA A 4 -2.32 -16.40 25.56
N THR A 5 -2.70 -15.17 25.90
CA THR A 5 -1.77 -14.04 26.04
C THR A 5 -0.97 -14.04 27.34
N ARG A 6 -1.41 -14.79 28.37
CA ARG A 6 -0.82 -14.68 29.72
C ARG A 6 0.31 -15.67 30.02
N ARG A 7 0.43 -16.80 29.32
CA ARG A 7 1.35 -17.88 29.74
C ARG A 7 2.51 -18.17 28.79
N GLN A 8 2.54 -17.58 27.58
CA GLN A 8 3.56 -17.93 26.57
C GLN A 8 4.23 -16.74 25.87
N GLY A 9 4.00 -15.51 26.36
CA GLY A 9 4.67 -14.29 25.92
C GLY A 9 4.75 -14.09 24.39
N TRP A 10 5.69 -13.26 23.95
CA TRP A 10 5.97 -12.99 22.53
C TRP A 10 6.37 -14.25 21.72
N ARG A 11 6.75 -15.33 22.42
CA ARG A 11 7.29 -16.57 21.87
C ARG A 11 6.23 -17.60 21.49
N GLY A 12 4.98 -17.41 21.92
CA GLY A 12 3.82 -18.16 21.44
C GLY A 12 3.31 -17.68 20.08
N LEU A 13 3.82 -16.55 19.57
CA LEU A 13 3.46 -15.93 18.28
C LEU A 13 4.45 -16.30 17.15
N VAL A 14 5.65 -16.78 17.50
CA VAL A 14 6.71 -17.13 16.54
C VAL A 14 6.72 -18.64 16.31
N GLY A 15 6.55 -19.06 15.05
CA GLY A 15 6.57 -20.46 14.63
C GLY A 15 5.70 -20.71 13.41
N ARG A 16 6.04 -21.76 12.63
CA ARG A 16 5.39 -22.15 11.36
C ARG A 16 3.86 -22.06 11.34
N ALA A 17 3.18 -22.50 12.40
CA ALA A 17 1.72 -22.48 12.46
C ALA A 17 1.15 -21.06 12.54
N ASN A 18 1.69 -20.21 13.42
CA ASN A 18 1.22 -18.83 13.59
C ASN A 18 1.67 -17.94 12.42
N GLY A 19 2.91 -18.11 11.96
CA GLY A 19 3.42 -17.43 10.75
C GLY A 19 2.59 -17.79 9.52
N GLY A 20 2.24 -19.07 9.35
CA GLY A 20 1.36 -19.51 8.27
C GLY A 20 -0.04 -18.89 8.30
N MET A 21 -0.64 -18.73 9.48
CA MET A 21 -1.95 -18.05 9.62
C MET A 21 -1.85 -16.55 9.28
N ILE A 22 -0.74 -15.88 9.65
CA ILE A 22 -0.49 -14.48 9.28
C ILE A 22 -0.35 -14.34 7.76
N VAL A 23 0.34 -15.28 7.10
CA VAL A 23 0.43 -15.30 5.63
C VAL A 23 -0.96 -15.42 4.99
N HIS A 24 -1.80 -16.36 5.45
CA HIS A 24 -3.16 -16.51 4.90
C HIS A 24 -4.00 -15.25 5.10
N LEU A 25 -3.87 -14.56 6.24
CA LEU A 25 -4.51 -13.27 6.45
C LEU A 25 -4.05 -12.23 5.42
N GLY A 26 -2.75 -12.19 5.12
CA GLY A 26 -2.21 -11.34 4.06
C GLY A 26 -2.77 -11.68 2.67
N VAL A 27 -2.93 -12.98 2.35
CA VAL A 27 -3.57 -13.43 1.09
C VAL A 27 -5.01 -12.95 1.01
N VAL A 28 -5.79 -13.12 2.08
CA VAL A 28 -7.19 -12.64 2.14
C VAL A 28 -7.25 -11.12 1.94
N MET A 29 -6.35 -10.37 2.59
CA MET A 29 -6.28 -8.92 2.47
C MET A 29 -5.98 -8.48 1.02
N ILE A 30 -5.00 -9.11 0.36
CA ILE A 30 -4.69 -8.82 -1.04
C ILE A 30 -5.86 -9.18 -1.95
N ALA A 31 -6.51 -10.33 -1.74
CA ALA A 31 -7.63 -10.75 -2.57
C ALA A 31 -8.78 -9.73 -2.50
N VAL A 32 -9.12 -9.26 -1.31
CA VAL A 32 -10.16 -8.22 -1.11
C VAL A 32 -9.72 -6.90 -1.73
N ALA A 33 -8.50 -6.44 -1.46
CA ALA A 33 -7.98 -5.19 -1.98
C ALA A 33 -7.95 -5.20 -3.52
N PHE A 34 -7.51 -6.29 -4.14
CA PHE A 34 -7.45 -6.45 -5.60
C PHE A 34 -8.84 -6.47 -6.23
N ALA A 35 -9.78 -7.21 -5.64
CA ALA A 35 -11.15 -7.27 -6.13
C ALA A 35 -11.81 -5.88 -6.05
N ALA A 36 -11.61 -5.15 -4.96
CA ALA A 36 -12.15 -3.81 -4.78
C ALA A 36 -11.45 -2.78 -5.68
N SER A 37 -10.12 -2.79 -5.77
CA SER A 37 -9.35 -1.83 -6.56
C SER A 37 -9.65 -1.91 -8.05
N SER A 38 -10.01 -3.10 -8.55
CA SER A 38 -10.41 -3.31 -9.95
C SER A 38 -11.91 -3.04 -10.19
N SER A 39 -12.78 -3.39 -9.24
CA SER A 39 -14.24 -3.25 -9.42
C SER A 39 -14.74 -1.81 -9.23
N TYR A 40 -14.04 -1.00 -8.44
CA TYR A 40 -14.45 0.36 -8.08
C TYR A 40 -13.60 1.46 -8.73
N VAL A 41 -12.89 1.12 -9.82
CA VAL A 41 -12.16 2.13 -10.62
C VAL A 41 -13.15 3.13 -11.20
N ARG A 42 -12.87 4.43 -11.02
CA ARG A 42 -13.65 5.52 -11.62
C ARG A 42 -12.75 6.36 -12.50
N GLN A 43 -13.15 6.59 -13.75
CA GLN A 43 -12.38 7.35 -14.74
C GLN A 43 -13.23 8.43 -15.39
N ALA A 44 -12.65 9.61 -15.58
CA ALA A 44 -13.25 10.71 -16.33
C ALA A 44 -12.18 11.58 -16.99
N GLU A 45 -12.57 12.29 -18.03
CA GLU A 45 -11.73 13.26 -18.72
C GLU A 45 -12.30 14.67 -18.52
N PHE A 46 -11.42 15.61 -18.24
CA PHE A 46 -11.76 17.00 -18.02
C PHE A 46 -10.89 17.89 -18.88
N THR A 47 -11.51 18.80 -19.62
CA THR A 47 -10.83 19.87 -20.32
C THR A 47 -10.91 21.13 -19.45
N LEU A 48 -9.76 21.60 -18.97
CA LEU A 48 -9.66 22.70 -18.01
C LEU A 48 -8.82 23.85 -18.57
N THR A 49 -9.25 25.08 -18.32
CA THR A 49 -8.43 26.29 -18.49
C THR A 49 -7.73 26.64 -17.20
N GLN A 50 -6.65 27.43 -17.27
CA GLN A 50 -5.87 27.79 -16.07
C GLN A 50 -6.76 28.45 -15.00
N GLY A 51 -6.61 27.99 -13.76
CA GLY A 51 -7.43 28.42 -12.61
C GLY A 51 -8.78 27.72 -12.48
N GLN A 52 -9.21 26.93 -13.46
CA GLN A 52 -10.46 26.18 -13.40
C GLN A 52 -10.29 24.93 -12.51
N SER A 53 -11.35 24.57 -11.80
CA SER A 53 -11.42 23.34 -11.02
C SER A 53 -12.47 22.36 -11.57
N ALA A 54 -12.25 21.08 -11.27
CA ALA A 54 -13.21 20.00 -11.48
C ALA A 54 -13.33 19.15 -10.22
N GLN A 55 -14.55 18.72 -9.93
CA GLN A 55 -14.84 17.80 -8.83
C GLN A 55 -15.06 16.41 -9.40
N PHE A 56 -14.30 15.43 -8.92
CA PHE A 56 -14.45 14.05 -9.36
C PHE A 56 -14.16 13.06 -8.25
N ALA A 57 -15.06 12.07 -8.10
CA ALA A 57 -14.88 10.95 -7.18
C ALA A 57 -14.63 11.32 -5.70
N GLY A 58 -14.93 12.57 -5.30
CA GLY A 58 -14.68 13.11 -3.95
C GLY A 58 -13.46 14.02 -3.83
N HIS A 59 -12.75 14.29 -4.94
CA HIS A 59 -11.57 15.14 -4.98
C HIS A 59 -11.79 16.40 -5.81
N GLU A 60 -11.19 17.49 -5.35
CA GLU A 60 -11.10 18.74 -6.09
C GLU A 60 -9.76 18.78 -6.85
N LEU A 61 -9.85 18.98 -8.16
CA LEU A 61 -8.72 19.09 -9.07
C LEU A 61 -8.65 20.52 -9.58
N VAL A 62 -7.54 21.22 -9.38
CA VAL A 62 -7.37 22.59 -9.88
C VAL A 62 -6.21 22.64 -10.84
N TYR A 63 -6.44 23.12 -12.06
CA TYR A 63 -5.38 23.34 -13.03
C TYR A 63 -4.65 24.66 -12.71
N VAL A 64 -3.41 24.55 -12.24
CA VAL A 64 -2.62 25.71 -11.78
C VAL A 64 -1.87 26.37 -12.93
N GLY A 65 -1.39 25.58 -13.89
CA GLY A 65 -0.62 26.07 -15.03
C GLY A 65 0.31 25.01 -15.61
N GLN A 66 1.19 25.41 -16.50
CA GLN A 66 2.06 24.50 -17.26
C GLN A 66 3.53 24.88 -17.04
N ASN A 67 4.42 23.89 -17.08
CA ASN A 67 5.86 24.08 -17.00
C ASN A 67 6.53 23.24 -18.09
N ILE A 68 7.10 23.92 -19.07
CA ILE A 68 7.81 23.29 -20.19
C ILE A 68 9.30 23.27 -19.86
N LYS A 69 9.87 22.07 -19.81
CA LYS A 69 11.31 21.86 -19.63
C LYS A 69 11.92 21.30 -20.89
N GLN A 70 12.98 21.95 -21.36
CA GLN A 70 13.75 21.46 -22.49
C GLN A 70 14.99 20.73 -21.99
N GLU A 71 15.07 19.44 -22.28
CA GLU A 71 16.22 18.60 -22.01
C GLU A 71 16.95 18.26 -23.31
N SER A 72 18.21 17.81 -23.23
CA SER A 72 19.05 17.53 -24.40
C SER A 72 18.45 16.47 -25.34
N ALA A 73 17.64 15.55 -24.82
CA ALA A 73 17.04 14.46 -25.59
C ALA A 73 15.52 14.61 -25.82
N LYS A 74 14.84 15.49 -25.08
CA LYS A 74 13.38 15.60 -25.07
C LYS A 74 12.88 16.95 -24.57
N ILE A 75 11.66 17.30 -24.96
CA ILE A 75 10.87 18.39 -24.36
C ILE A 75 9.85 17.75 -23.42
N VAL A 76 9.81 18.19 -22.17
CA VAL A 76 8.91 17.71 -21.12
C VAL A 76 7.89 18.80 -20.86
N ASP A 77 6.65 18.54 -21.24
CA ASP A 77 5.54 19.46 -21.05
C ASP A 77 4.72 19.05 -19.82
N GLN A 78 4.94 19.73 -18.69
CA GLN A 78 4.31 19.39 -17.41
C GLN A 78 3.05 20.20 -17.17
N VAL A 79 1.97 19.54 -16.76
CA VAL A 79 0.72 20.18 -16.37
C VAL A 79 0.66 20.16 -14.85
N LEU A 80 0.60 21.32 -14.21
CA LEU A 80 0.57 21.46 -12.76
C LEU A 80 -0.88 21.44 -12.25
N ILE A 81 -1.20 20.44 -11.44
CA ILE A 81 -2.55 20.21 -10.91
C ILE A 81 -2.47 20.05 -9.40
N THR A 82 -3.30 20.76 -8.65
CA THR A 82 -3.47 20.46 -7.22
C THR A 82 -4.65 19.53 -7.01
N ILE A 83 -4.53 18.64 -6.03
CA ILE A 83 -5.57 17.69 -5.62
C ILE A 83 -5.90 17.99 -4.15
N ASP A 84 -7.12 18.40 -3.84
CA ASP A 84 -7.57 18.74 -2.47
C ASP A 84 -6.65 19.76 -1.77
N GLY A 85 -6.13 20.74 -2.52
CA GLY A 85 -5.17 21.73 -2.01
C GLY A 85 -3.74 21.22 -1.80
N THR A 86 -3.46 19.95 -2.11
CA THR A 86 -2.10 19.38 -2.08
C THR A 86 -1.48 19.35 -3.48
N GLY A 87 -0.18 19.62 -3.59
CA GLY A 87 0.55 19.62 -4.86
C GLY A 87 1.49 20.82 -5.03
N PRO A 88 1.88 21.17 -6.27
CA PRO A 88 1.32 20.67 -7.54
C PRO A 88 1.84 19.29 -7.93
N TRP A 89 0.93 18.44 -8.40
CA TRP A 89 1.21 17.20 -9.11
C TRP A 89 1.43 17.51 -10.59
N ALA A 90 2.41 16.86 -11.20
CA ALA A 90 2.92 17.27 -12.52
C ALA A 90 2.91 16.11 -13.52
N PRO A 91 1.74 15.62 -13.97
CA PRO A 91 1.70 14.72 -15.13
C PRO A 91 2.25 15.45 -16.36
N SER A 92 2.93 14.73 -17.25
CA SER A 92 3.65 15.36 -18.35
C SER A 92 3.53 14.63 -19.68
N LEU A 93 3.72 15.36 -20.78
CA LEU A 93 3.94 14.81 -22.11
C LEU A 93 5.42 14.99 -22.49
N ASN A 94 6.11 13.89 -22.79
CA ASN A 94 7.51 13.90 -23.18
C ASN A 94 7.59 13.74 -24.71
N LYS A 95 8.09 14.77 -25.41
CA LYS A 95 8.33 14.76 -26.86
C LYS A 95 9.83 14.52 -27.11
N PHE A 96 10.19 13.42 -27.76
CA PHE A 96 11.59 13.09 -28.03
C PHE A 96 12.06 13.68 -29.36
N ALA A 97 13.29 14.17 -29.42
CA ALA A 97 13.83 14.80 -30.63
C ALA A 97 14.08 13.80 -31.78
N ASN A 98 14.40 12.55 -31.44
CA ASN A 98 14.87 11.55 -32.41
C ASN A 98 13.76 10.68 -33.02
N GLY A 99 12.56 10.74 -32.48
CA GLY A 99 11.39 10.06 -33.01
C GLY A 99 10.21 10.91 -32.62
N ASN A 100 9.34 11.23 -33.58
CA ASN A 100 8.17 12.11 -33.45
C ASN A 100 7.08 11.54 -32.50
N GLN A 101 7.48 10.87 -31.43
CA GLN A 101 6.69 10.18 -30.44
C GLN A 101 6.51 11.10 -29.23
N THR A 102 5.26 11.24 -28.80
CA THR A 102 4.89 11.90 -27.56
C THR A 102 4.48 10.82 -26.56
N ILE A 103 5.15 10.75 -25.42
CA ILE A 103 4.90 9.74 -24.38
C ILE A 103 4.36 10.45 -23.13
N GLY A 104 3.15 10.08 -22.71
CA GLY A 104 2.58 10.55 -21.46
C GLY A 104 3.21 9.90 -20.24
N THR A 105 3.61 10.72 -19.26
CA THR A 105 4.05 10.29 -17.94
C THR A 105 2.96 10.69 -16.93
N PRO A 106 2.19 9.71 -16.41
CA PRO A 106 1.16 10.02 -15.42
C PRO A 106 1.79 10.44 -14.09
N SER A 107 1.02 11.16 -13.29
CA SER A 107 1.35 11.49 -11.90
C SER A 107 0.29 10.90 -10.98
N VAL A 108 0.70 10.27 -9.89
CA VAL A 108 -0.23 9.55 -9.00
C VAL A 108 -0.07 10.06 -7.57
N ARG A 109 -1.18 10.45 -6.96
CA ARG A 109 -1.28 10.69 -5.53
C ARG A 109 -1.88 9.46 -4.87
N THR A 110 -1.15 8.85 -3.95
CA THR A 110 -1.63 7.67 -3.21
C THR A 110 -1.95 8.05 -1.76
N THR A 111 -3.11 7.60 -1.28
CA THR A 111 -3.57 7.74 0.10
C THR A 111 -3.88 6.35 0.68
N PHE A 112 -4.29 6.26 1.95
CA PHE A 112 -4.73 5.00 2.56
C PHE A 112 -6.09 4.48 2.03
N THR A 113 -6.90 5.38 1.46
CA THR A 113 -8.25 5.09 0.97
C THR A 113 -8.26 4.82 -0.54
N ASP A 114 -7.52 5.65 -1.27
CA ASP A 114 -7.56 5.71 -2.73
C ASP A 114 -6.31 6.34 -3.33
N ASP A 115 -6.17 6.07 -4.62
CA ASP A 115 -5.09 6.52 -5.48
C ASP A 115 -5.71 7.32 -6.63
N VAL A 116 -5.26 8.56 -6.78
CA VAL A 116 -5.69 9.48 -7.83
C VAL A 116 -4.56 9.58 -8.86
N ALA A 117 -4.76 8.93 -10.01
CA ALA A 117 -3.84 8.99 -11.13
C ALA A 117 -4.31 10.03 -12.15
N LEU A 118 -3.40 10.92 -12.51
CA LEU A 118 -3.56 11.97 -13.50
C LEU A 118 -2.73 11.63 -14.72
N SER A 119 -3.34 11.66 -15.91
CA SER A 119 -2.61 11.56 -17.18
C SER A 119 -3.06 12.66 -18.13
N VAL A 120 -2.11 13.30 -18.79
CA VAL A 120 -2.41 14.29 -19.82
C VAL A 120 -2.77 13.59 -21.13
N ILE A 121 -3.90 13.95 -21.72
CA ILE A 121 -4.37 13.43 -23.02
C ILE A 121 -4.00 14.39 -24.14
N ASP A 122 -4.27 15.67 -23.94
CA ASP A 122 -4.02 16.72 -24.92
C ASP A 122 -3.72 18.05 -24.22
N ILE A 123 -2.85 18.85 -24.82
CA ILE A 123 -2.50 20.20 -24.37
C ILE A 123 -2.68 21.12 -25.56
N LYS A 124 -3.57 22.10 -25.43
CA LYS A 124 -3.80 23.13 -26.42
C LYS A 124 -3.13 24.41 -25.97
N ASP A 125 -2.12 24.84 -26.71
CA ASP A 125 -1.42 26.09 -26.50
C ASP A 125 -2.19 27.29 -27.11
N GLY A 126 -2.16 28.46 -26.47
CA GLY A 126 -2.78 29.72 -26.98
C GLY A 126 -3.41 30.60 -25.89
N GLU A 127 -4.03 31.73 -26.29
CA GLU A 127 -4.71 32.67 -25.35
C GLU A 127 -5.84 32.00 -24.54
N ASN A 128 -6.49 30.97 -25.11
CA ASN A 128 -7.47 30.11 -24.44
C ASN A 128 -6.91 28.72 -24.17
N GLY A 129 -5.64 28.65 -23.77
CA GLY A 129 -4.94 27.39 -23.54
C GLY A 129 -5.72 26.48 -22.60
N SER A 130 -5.94 25.23 -23.03
CA SER A 130 -6.71 24.26 -22.26
C SER A 130 -5.97 22.94 -22.24
N VAL A 131 -6.08 22.24 -21.12
CA VAL A 131 -5.51 20.91 -20.95
C VAL A 131 -6.63 19.90 -20.79
N THR A 132 -6.57 18.81 -21.53
CA THR A 132 -7.43 17.66 -21.32
C THR A 132 -6.70 16.63 -20.48
N ILE A 133 -7.17 16.43 -19.26
CA ILE A 133 -6.61 15.48 -18.30
C ILE A 133 -7.58 14.33 -18.11
N ARG A 134 -7.05 13.11 -18.06
CA ARG A 134 -7.78 11.95 -17.58
C ARG A 134 -7.44 11.74 -16.12
N VAL A 135 -8.47 11.64 -15.30
CA VAL A 135 -8.35 11.33 -13.88
C VAL A 135 -8.93 9.95 -13.64
N THR A 136 -8.13 9.12 -12.98
CA THR A 136 -8.48 7.76 -12.61
C THR A 136 -8.35 7.62 -11.10
N VAL A 137 -9.45 7.32 -10.42
CA VAL A 137 -9.48 7.09 -8.98
C VAL A 137 -9.65 5.60 -8.73
N GLN A 138 -8.71 5.01 -7.99
CA GLN A 138 -8.67 3.59 -7.68
C GLN A 138 -8.58 3.40 -6.16
N PRO A 139 -9.57 2.76 -5.52
CA PRO A 139 -9.53 2.55 -4.08
C PRO A 139 -8.61 1.38 -3.70
N LEU A 140 -8.11 1.41 -2.47
CA LEU A 140 -7.43 0.30 -1.77
C LEU A 140 -6.12 -0.23 -2.38
N ILE A 141 -5.44 0.50 -3.26
CA ILE A 141 -4.12 0.05 -3.77
C ILE A 141 -3.10 -0.05 -2.63
N MET A 142 -3.07 0.92 -1.70
CA MET A 142 -2.20 0.85 -0.52
C MET A 142 -2.39 -0.45 0.30
N TRP A 143 -3.60 -1.00 0.34
CA TRP A 143 -3.89 -2.24 1.06
C TRP A 143 -3.30 -3.48 0.41
N LEU A 144 -2.99 -3.45 -0.90
CA LEU A 144 -2.22 -4.51 -1.55
C LEU A 144 -0.80 -4.56 -0.99
N TRP A 145 -0.18 -3.39 -0.80
CA TRP A 145 1.14 -3.29 -0.18
C TRP A 145 1.14 -3.69 1.29
N ILE A 146 0.10 -3.28 2.04
CA ILE A 146 -0.07 -3.72 3.44
C ILE A 146 -0.21 -5.24 3.50
N GLY A 147 -1.07 -5.84 2.66
CA GLY A 147 -1.24 -7.29 2.60
C GLY A 147 0.05 -8.02 2.22
N GLY A 148 0.82 -7.46 1.28
CA GLY A 148 2.15 -7.95 0.92
C GLY A 148 3.13 -7.89 2.10
N GLY A 149 3.12 -6.79 2.85
CA GLY A 149 3.90 -6.63 4.08
C GLY A 149 3.51 -7.63 5.17
N VAL A 150 2.21 -7.89 5.34
CA VAL A 150 1.71 -8.91 6.28
C VAL A 150 2.17 -10.31 5.88
N MET A 151 2.11 -10.65 4.58
CA MET A 151 2.63 -11.94 4.10
C MET A 151 4.15 -12.06 4.31
N ALA A 152 4.91 -11.02 4.01
CA ALA A 152 6.35 -11.01 4.23
C ALA A 152 6.68 -11.24 5.72
N LEU A 153 6.00 -10.53 6.62
CA LEU A 153 6.13 -10.70 8.06
C LEU A 153 5.75 -12.12 8.51
N GLY A 154 4.62 -12.64 8.05
CA GLY A 154 4.17 -14.00 8.36
C GLY A 154 5.18 -15.06 7.89
N THR A 155 5.79 -14.85 6.72
CA THR A 155 6.82 -15.73 6.16
C THR A 155 8.08 -15.70 7.01
N LEU A 156 8.55 -14.51 7.39
CA LEU A 156 9.70 -14.38 8.31
C LEU A 156 9.43 -15.14 9.62
N LEU A 157 8.26 -14.95 10.22
CA LEU A 157 7.86 -15.66 11.46
C LEU A 157 7.72 -17.17 11.29
N ALA A 158 7.41 -17.66 10.08
CA ALA A 158 7.30 -19.07 9.78
C ALA A 158 8.68 -19.73 9.59
N VAL A 159 9.65 -19.01 9.03
CA VAL A 159 11.02 -19.51 8.79
C VAL A 159 11.78 -19.71 10.11
N PHE A 160 11.53 -18.90 11.14
CA PHE A 160 12.16 -19.10 12.45
C PHE A 160 11.56 -20.32 13.19
N PRO A 161 12.39 -21.30 13.61
CA PRO A 161 11.91 -22.49 14.29
C PRO A 161 11.43 -22.17 15.70
N GLY A 162 10.12 -22.00 15.86
CA GLY A 162 9.47 -22.03 17.17
C GLY A 162 9.67 -23.40 17.83
N ARG A 163 10.12 -23.42 19.09
CA ARG A 163 10.36 -24.64 19.86
C ARG A 163 9.01 -25.34 20.08
N ARG A 164 8.78 -26.44 19.36
CA ARG A 164 7.53 -27.22 19.45
C ARG A 164 7.41 -27.75 20.88
N ARG A 165 6.22 -27.68 21.47
CA ARG A 165 5.85 -28.61 22.55
C ARG A 165 5.94 -30.01 21.97
N ASN A 166 6.70 -30.89 22.60
CA ASN A 166 6.85 -32.26 22.13
C ASN A 166 5.45 -32.89 22.14
N PRO A 167 4.86 -33.28 20.99
CA PRO A 167 3.55 -33.93 20.98
C PRO A 167 3.56 -35.30 21.67
N LEU A 168 4.75 -35.79 22.07
CA LEU A 168 4.94 -36.96 22.91
C LEU A 168 4.88 -36.65 24.41
N ASP A 169 4.81 -35.37 24.82
CA ASP A 169 4.58 -35.03 26.22
C ASP A 169 3.15 -35.42 26.60
N ALA A 170 3.03 -36.36 27.53
CA ALA A 170 1.75 -36.81 28.04
C ALA A 170 0.98 -35.62 28.62
N VAL A 171 -0.27 -35.44 28.19
CA VAL A 171 -1.21 -34.44 28.75
C VAL A 171 -1.42 -34.65 30.25
N SER A 172 -1.16 -35.87 30.73
CA SER A 172 -1.27 -36.31 32.12
C SER A 172 0.06 -36.32 32.88
N ALA A 173 1.15 -35.74 32.35
CA ALA A 173 2.41 -35.69 33.08
C ALA A 173 2.17 -34.98 34.43
N PRO A 174 2.38 -35.67 35.57
CA PRO A 174 2.18 -35.04 36.86
C PRO A 174 3.12 -33.84 36.94
N VAL A 175 2.59 -32.70 37.37
CA VAL A 175 3.42 -31.57 37.79
C VAL A 175 4.43 -32.16 38.77
N ALA A 176 5.73 -32.01 38.50
CA ALA A 176 6.76 -32.48 39.40
C ALA A 176 6.44 -31.90 40.78
N ALA A 177 5.94 -32.76 41.67
CA ALA A 177 5.68 -32.38 43.04
C ALA A 177 7.05 -32.01 43.60
N GLU A 178 7.18 -30.77 44.04
CA GLU A 178 8.33 -30.35 44.83
C GLU A 178 8.45 -31.38 45.97
N PRO A 179 9.60 -32.09 46.10
CA PRO A 179 9.73 -33.11 47.13
C PRO A 179 9.44 -32.43 48.48
N PRO A 180 8.65 -33.06 49.36
CA PRO A 180 8.31 -32.45 50.64
C PRO A 180 9.61 -32.07 51.34
N LYS A 181 9.74 -30.79 51.72
CA LYS A 181 10.84 -30.35 52.55
C LYS A 181 10.82 -31.18 53.82
N ASP A 182 11.88 -31.95 54.00
CA ASP A 182 12.09 -32.78 55.18
C ASP A 182 12.04 -31.87 56.43
N PRO A 183 11.10 -32.08 57.37
CA PRO A 183 10.99 -31.22 58.56
C PRO A 183 12.15 -31.42 59.55
N THR A 184 13.01 -32.42 59.33
CA THR A 184 14.18 -32.67 60.18
C THR A 184 15.45 -32.27 59.46
N GLY A 185 15.84 -31.00 59.62
CA GLY A 185 17.13 -30.49 59.18
C GLY A 185 18.28 -31.13 59.95
N VAL A 186 18.70 -32.33 59.54
CA VAL A 186 19.97 -32.93 59.98
C VAL A 186 20.70 -33.49 58.78
N THR A 187 21.73 -32.76 58.37
CA THR A 187 22.80 -33.25 57.49
C THR A 187 23.68 -34.22 58.28
N VAL A 188 23.93 -35.41 57.73
CA VAL A 188 25.11 -36.23 58.04
C VAL A 188 25.84 -36.48 56.73
#